data_AF-A0AAJ6YGH3-F1
#
_entry.id   AF-A0AAJ6YGH3-F1
#
_cell.length_a   1.000
_cell.length_b   1.000
_cell.length_c   1.000
_cell.angle_alpha   90.00
_cell.angle_beta   90.00
_cell.angle_gamma   90.00
#
_symmetry.space_group_name_H-M   'P 1'
#
loop_
_entity.id
_entity.type
_entity.pdbx_description
1 polymer ?
#
loop_
_entity_poly.entity_id
_entity_poly.type
_entity_poly.pdbx_seq_one_letter_code
_entity_poly.pdbx_strand_id
1 'polypeptide(L)'
;MIRDYIILLSWLCTVSGKEGYFWHISDIHYDPSYSIQGNGNGRCWNTKNSADIGHTRLNDKMPSAGIYGHYNCDSSWLLIESAAKVMKANPADGIEFVLWTGDALSRHESITEEYRLQYLKNITDLLSHTFTGQFVFPVLGHEDIGLNYSQIANLWSNWLPDEALVTFRENGYYTIEQRSKNYQIISLNTNLWLAANTGIDNRMPSQRAVGSSASVTLAAASPVISDADPANQWHWFGSTLNKARKKGKISR
;
A
#
# COMPACT_ATOMS: atom_id res chain seq x y z
N MET A 1 57.39 -20.59 -0.81
CA MET A 1 56.60 -21.59 -1.55
C MET A 1 55.22 -21.81 -0.94
N ILE A 2 55.02 -22.48 0.20
CA ILE A 2 53.64 -22.73 0.73
C ILE A 2 52.90 -21.45 1.14
N ARG A 3 53.61 -20.44 1.67
CA ARG A 3 53.02 -19.16 2.08
C ARG A 3 52.47 -18.33 0.92
N ASP A 4 53.08 -18.47 -0.26
CA ASP A 4 52.72 -17.73 -1.47
C ASP A 4 51.45 -18.32 -2.11
N TYR A 5 51.23 -19.64 -1.98
CA TYR A 5 49.99 -20.31 -2.41
C TYR A 5 48.77 -19.95 -1.55
N ILE A 6 48.94 -19.74 -0.24
CA ILE A 6 47.82 -19.40 0.66
C ILE A 6 47.28 -17.99 0.38
N ILE A 7 48.16 -17.04 0.01
CA ILE A 7 47.77 -15.67 -0.34
C ILE A 7 47.10 -15.61 -1.73
N LEU A 8 47.48 -16.47 -2.66
CA LEU A 8 46.79 -16.61 -3.95
C LEU A 8 45.40 -17.26 -3.81
N LEU A 9 45.23 -18.21 -2.89
CA LEU A 9 43.94 -18.86 -2.60
C LEU A 9 42.95 -17.92 -1.91
N SER A 10 43.40 -16.96 -1.09
CA SER A 10 42.51 -16.00 -0.44
C SER A 10 41.97 -14.93 -1.41
N TRP A 11 42.62 -14.69 -2.54
CA TRP A 11 42.15 -13.80 -3.61
C TRP A 11 41.10 -14.44 -4.54
N LEU A 12 40.97 -15.78 -4.55
CA LEU A 12 39.98 -16.51 -5.35
C LEU A 12 38.60 -16.61 -4.69
N CYS A 13 38.46 -16.14 -3.44
CA CYS A 13 37.21 -16.16 -2.68
C CYS A 13 36.60 -14.76 -2.56
N THR A 14 36.67 -13.91 -3.59
CA THR A 14 35.78 -12.75 -3.66
C THR A 14 34.36 -13.27 -3.88
N VAL A 15 33.57 -13.35 -2.80
CA VAL A 15 32.12 -13.55 -2.87
C VAL A 15 31.53 -12.32 -3.55
N SER A 16 31.36 -12.39 -4.87
CA SER A 16 30.64 -11.37 -5.64
C SER A 16 29.15 -11.68 -5.57
N GLY A 17 28.44 -11.00 -4.67
CA GLY A 17 26.98 -11.02 -4.65
C GLY A 17 26.41 -10.02 -5.65
N LYS A 18 25.37 -10.39 -6.39
CA LYS A 18 24.62 -9.42 -7.19
C LYS A 18 23.75 -8.58 -6.25
N GLU A 19 23.95 -7.27 -6.24
CA GLU A 19 23.06 -6.35 -5.53
C GLU A 19 21.74 -6.23 -6.30
N GLY A 20 20.63 -6.23 -5.57
CA GLY A 20 19.29 -6.01 -6.12
C GLY A 20 18.62 -4.88 -5.37
N TYR A 21 17.89 -4.03 -6.10
CA TYR A 21 17.17 -2.89 -5.57
C TYR A 21 15.66 -3.09 -5.77
N PHE A 22 14.86 -2.43 -4.94
CA PHE A 22 13.41 -2.36 -5.13
C PHE A 22 12.90 -1.01 -4.64
N TRP A 23 11.82 -0.53 -5.23
CA TRP A 23 11.07 0.59 -4.67
C TRP A 23 10.09 0.09 -3.63
N HIS A 24 9.92 0.83 -2.53
CA HIS A 24 8.86 0.62 -1.56
C HIS A 24 8.02 1.88 -1.46
N ILE A 25 6.76 1.78 -1.88
CA ILE A 25 5.75 2.83 -1.83
C ILE A 25 4.73 2.45 -0.75
N SER A 26 4.31 3.42 0.05
CA SER A 26 3.28 3.23 1.08
C SER A 26 2.55 4.54 1.32
N ASP A 27 1.35 4.47 1.90
CA ASP A 27 0.65 5.62 2.50
C ASP A 27 0.53 6.80 1.52
N ILE A 28 0.08 6.51 0.30
CA ILE A 28 -0.10 7.52 -0.74
C ILE A 28 -1.14 8.56 -0.29
N HIS A 29 -2.22 8.11 0.35
CA HIS A 29 -3.34 8.93 0.82
C HIS A 29 -3.75 10.00 -0.18
N TYR A 30 -4.20 9.58 -1.37
CA TYR A 30 -4.67 10.51 -2.37
C TYR A 30 -5.96 11.20 -1.90
N ASP A 31 -5.91 12.54 -1.82
CA ASP A 31 -7.04 13.38 -1.50
C ASP A 31 -7.58 14.09 -2.76
N PRO A 32 -8.74 13.66 -3.30
CA PRO A 32 -9.35 14.29 -4.47
C PRO A 32 -9.95 15.66 -4.17
N SER A 33 -10.14 16.01 -2.88
CA SER A 33 -10.68 17.30 -2.43
C SER A 33 -9.58 18.32 -2.12
N TYR A 34 -8.30 17.93 -2.25
CA TYR A 34 -7.16 18.82 -2.01
C TYR A 34 -7.24 20.08 -2.88
N SER A 35 -7.07 21.24 -2.26
CA SER A 35 -7.11 22.53 -2.94
C SER A 35 -6.10 23.50 -2.36
N ILE A 36 -5.40 24.23 -3.22
CA ILE A 36 -4.51 25.34 -2.84
C ILE A 36 -5.25 26.51 -2.16
N GLN A 37 -6.59 26.54 -2.26
CA GLN A 37 -7.43 27.51 -1.54
C GLN A 37 -7.74 27.04 -0.11
N GLY A 38 -7.47 25.78 0.22
CA GLY A 38 -7.56 25.24 1.57
C GLY A 38 -6.36 25.58 2.45
N ASN A 39 -6.38 25.10 3.69
CA ASN A 39 -5.27 25.19 4.63
C ASN A 39 -5.28 23.97 5.56
N GLY A 40 -4.22 23.83 6.37
CA GLY A 40 -4.05 22.69 7.27
C GLY A 40 -5.14 22.48 8.33
N ASN A 41 -5.94 23.49 8.66
CA ASN A 41 -7.04 23.32 9.63
C ASN A 41 -8.27 22.64 9.00
N GLY A 42 -8.41 22.74 7.68
CA GLY A 42 -9.56 22.21 6.92
C GLY A 42 -9.22 21.02 6.05
N ARG A 43 -8.20 20.21 6.40
CA ARG A 43 -7.68 19.10 5.57
C ARG A 43 -7.27 19.52 4.16
N CYS A 44 -6.96 20.80 3.98
CA CYS A 44 -6.70 21.42 2.67
C CYS A 44 -7.88 21.34 1.68
N TRP A 45 -9.11 21.17 2.16
CA TRP A 45 -10.29 21.20 1.30
C TRP A 45 -10.76 22.63 1.07
N ASN A 46 -11.35 22.86 -0.10
CA ASN A 46 -12.03 24.13 -0.39
C ASN A 46 -13.41 24.18 0.27
N THR A 47 -13.44 24.38 1.58
CA THR A 47 -14.70 24.61 2.30
C THR A 47 -15.02 26.10 2.34
N LYS A 48 -16.30 26.46 2.11
CA LYS A 48 -16.79 27.85 2.21
C LYS A 48 -16.50 28.50 3.57
N ASN A 49 -16.18 27.70 4.60
CA ASN A 49 -15.86 28.13 5.96
C ASN A 49 -14.37 28.40 6.19
N SER A 50 -13.47 28.16 5.23
CA SER A 50 -12.05 28.51 5.36
C SER A 50 -11.83 30.04 5.44
N ALA A 51 -12.78 30.81 4.93
CA ALA A 51 -12.84 32.27 5.09
C ALA A 51 -13.51 32.72 6.39
N ASP A 52 -14.26 31.83 7.07
CA ASP A 52 -15.20 32.16 8.15
C ASP A 52 -14.80 31.56 9.51
N ILE A 53 -13.50 31.28 9.70
CA ILE A 53 -12.93 31.25 11.07
C ILE A 53 -12.77 32.71 11.51
N GLY A 54 -13.89 33.35 11.77
CA GLY A 54 -13.96 34.52 12.63
C GLY A 54 -13.39 34.12 13.99
N HIS A 55 -12.48 34.96 14.51
CA HIS A 55 -11.89 34.92 15.86
C HIS A 55 -10.59 34.14 16.09
N THR A 56 -9.91 33.58 15.08
CA THR A 56 -8.49 33.21 15.26
C THR A 56 -7.58 34.43 15.09
N ARG A 57 -6.65 34.61 16.03
CA ARG A 57 -5.62 35.66 15.96
C ARG A 57 -4.91 35.53 14.61
N LEU A 58 -4.51 36.64 14.00
CA LEU A 58 -3.78 36.65 12.72
C LEU A 58 -2.51 35.76 12.73
N ASN A 59 -2.02 35.40 13.92
CA ASN A 59 -0.86 34.53 14.12
C ASN A 59 -1.20 33.02 14.19
N ASP A 60 -2.48 32.63 14.22
CA ASP A 60 -2.93 31.22 14.34
C ASP A 60 -3.51 30.66 13.02
N LYS A 61 -3.52 31.45 11.93
CA LYS A 61 -3.95 30.95 10.62
C LYS A 61 -2.80 30.19 9.97
N MET A 62 -2.97 28.89 9.81
CA MET A 62 -2.04 28.07 9.01
C MET A 62 -1.94 28.64 7.59
N PRO A 63 -0.75 28.57 6.97
CA PRO A 63 -0.58 29.01 5.59
C PRO A 63 -1.52 28.23 4.66
N SER A 64 -1.85 28.87 3.53
CA SER A 64 -2.57 28.19 2.46
C SER A 64 -1.80 26.96 1.98
N ALA A 65 -2.57 25.98 1.52
CA ALA A 65 -2.07 24.77 0.90
C ALA A 65 -1.16 25.07 -0.31
N GLY A 66 0.00 24.42 -0.38
CA GLY A 66 0.91 24.52 -1.52
C GLY A 66 0.46 23.63 -2.68
N ILE A 67 1.02 23.83 -3.88
CA ILE A 67 0.65 23.02 -5.06
C ILE A 67 0.97 21.52 -4.91
N TYR A 68 1.96 21.18 -4.07
CA TYR A 68 2.39 19.80 -3.83
C TYR A 68 1.98 19.27 -2.45
N GLY A 69 1.34 20.07 -1.60
CA GLY A 69 1.02 19.60 -0.26
C GLY A 69 1.12 20.67 0.82
N HIS A 70 0.78 20.23 2.02
CA HIS A 70 0.84 20.99 3.26
C HIS A 70 1.01 19.99 4.40
N TYR A 71 1.75 20.34 5.46
CA TYR A 71 2.14 19.40 6.53
C TYR A 71 1.00 18.71 7.30
N ASN A 72 -0.21 19.28 7.24
CA ASN A 72 -1.40 18.78 7.95
C ASN A 72 -2.48 18.24 7.00
N CYS A 73 -2.10 17.81 5.80
CA CYS A 73 -3.02 17.38 4.77
C CYS A 73 -2.52 16.12 4.08
N ASP A 74 -3.47 15.37 3.51
CA ASP A 74 -3.21 14.24 2.64
C ASP A 74 -2.65 14.69 1.27
N SER A 75 -2.21 13.73 0.47
CA SER A 75 -1.46 13.98 -0.76
C SER A 75 -2.33 14.56 -1.86
N SER A 76 -1.90 15.71 -2.39
CA SER A 76 -2.39 16.22 -3.67
C SER A 76 -2.01 15.27 -4.82
N TRP A 77 -2.81 15.24 -5.89
CA TRP A 77 -2.47 14.48 -7.09
C TRP A 77 -1.09 14.88 -7.68
N LEU A 78 -0.76 16.18 -7.64
CA LEU A 78 0.51 16.69 -8.15
C LEU A 78 1.72 16.14 -7.38
N LEU A 79 1.59 15.91 -6.07
CA LEU A 79 2.64 15.27 -5.28
C LEU A 79 2.89 13.84 -5.77
N ILE A 80 1.81 13.07 -5.92
CA ILE A 80 1.84 11.68 -6.34
C ILE A 80 2.45 11.55 -7.75
N GLU A 81 1.99 12.38 -8.70
CA GLU A 81 2.57 12.43 -10.04
C GLU A 81 4.04 12.83 -10.03
N SER A 82 4.44 13.79 -9.19
CA SER A 82 5.84 14.22 -9.12
C SER A 82 6.76 13.10 -8.62
N ALA A 83 6.31 12.34 -7.62
CA ALA A 83 7.04 11.18 -7.09
C ALA A 83 7.14 10.07 -8.16
N ALA A 84 6.03 9.76 -8.82
CA ALA A 84 5.99 8.79 -9.93
C ALA A 84 6.94 9.19 -11.07
N LYS A 85 6.99 10.48 -11.42
CA LYS A 85 7.90 11.01 -12.43
C LYS A 85 9.37 10.83 -12.03
N VAL A 86 9.71 11.07 -10.77
CA VAL A 86 11.08 10.87 -10.26
C VAL A 86 11.44 9.38 -10.31
N MET A 87 10.54 8.47 -9.90
CA MET A 87 10.79 7.02 -9.97
C MET A 87 10.97 6.55 -11.41
N LYS A 88 10.17 7.07 -12.35
CA LYS A 88 10.30 6.76 -13.79
C LYS A 88 11.60 7.29 -14.40
N ALA A 89 12.03 8.49 -14.00
CA ALA A 89 13.24 9.13 -14.51
C ALA A 89 14.54 8.57 -13.89
N ASN A 90 14.43 7.91 -12.74
CA ASN A 90 15.54 7.24 -12.07
C ASN A 90 15.29 5.73 -12.02
N PRO A 91 15.30 5.03 -13.18
CA PRO A 91 15.42 3.59 -13.17
C PRO A 91 16.84 3.28 -12.71
N ALA A 92 17.09 3.24 -11.40
CA ALA A 92 18.35 2.74 -10.88
C ALA A 92 18.59 1.35 -11.50
N ASP A 93 19.77 1.15 -12.08
CA ASP A 93 20.16 -0.15 -12.61
C ASP A 93 20.00 -1.19 -11.49
N GLY A 94 19.18 -2.22 -11.76
CA GLY A 94 18.94 -3.29 -10.79
C GLY A 94 17.70 -3.14 -9.91
N ILE A 95 16.79 -2.19 -10.16
CA ILE A 95 15.43 -2.27 -9.58
C ILE A 95 14.72 -3.50 -10.15
N GLU A 96 14.55 -4.53 -9.33
CA GLU A 96 13.97 -5.81 -9.76
C GLU A 96 12.43 -5.82 -9.64
N PHE A 97 11.88 -5.08 -8.67
CA PHE A 97 10.44 -5.00 -8.41
C PHE A 97 10.05 -3.77 -7.58
N VAL A 98 8.75 -3.60 -7.38
CA VAL A 98 8.16 -2.56 -6.52
C VAL A 98 7.26 -3.22 -5.48
N LEU A 99 7.38 -2.80 -4.23
CA LEU A 99 6.42 -3.08 -3.17
C LEU A 99 5.50 -1.87 -3.01
N TRP A 100 4.19 -2.10 -2.98
CA TRP A 100 3.23 -1.06 -2.63
C TRP A 100 2.37 -1.52 -1.46
N THR A 101 2.57 -0.97 -0.27
CA THR A 101 1.93 -1.46 0.96
C THR A 101 0.61 -0.76 1.31
N GLY A 102 -0.10 -0.27 0.30
CA GLY A 102 -1.48 0.21 0.44
C GLY A 102 -1.59 1.66 0.90
N ASP A 103 -2.74 1.96 1.51
CA ASP A 103 -3.20 3.30 1.91
C ASP A 103 -3.17 4.26 0.72
N ALA A 104 -3.82 3.82 -0.36
CA ALA A 104 -3.92 4.56 -1.60
C ALA A 104 -4.77 5.82 -1.45
N LEU A 105 -5.83 5.72 -0.64
CA LEU A 105 -6.91 6.69 -0.56
C LEU A 105 -6.84 7.52 0.73
N SER A 106 -7.24 8.77 0.64
CA SER A 106 -7.55 9.59 1.82
C SER A 106 -8.89 9.16 2.45
N ARG A 107 -9.01 9.38 3.76
CA ARG A 107 -10.26 9.15 4.49
C ARG A 107 -11.29 10.23 4.18
N HIS A 108 -12.30 9.88 3.39
CA HIS A 108 -13.37 10.80 3.02
C HIS A 108 -14.75 10.17 3.18
N GLU A 109 -15.46 10.55 4.24
CA GLU A 109 -16.72 9.91 4.65
C GLU A 109 -17.88 10.08 3.66
N SER A 110 -17.84 11.12 2.82
CA SER A 110 -18.89 11.40 1.84
C SER A 110 -18.59 10.91 0.42
N ILE A 111 -17.44 10.26 0.16
CA ILE A 111 -17.14 9.69 -1.15
C ILE A 111 -17.71 8.26 -1.23
N THR A 112 -18.41 7.97 -2.33
CA THR A 112 -19.01 6.65 -2.58
C THR A 112 -17.95 5.59 -2.91
N GLU A 113 -18.30 4.31 -2.76
CA GLU A 113 -17.44 3.18 -3.15
C GLU A 113 -16.99 3.27 -4.61
N GLU A 114 -17.89 3.66 -5.52
CA GLU A 114 -17.62 3.86 -6.95
C GLU A 114 -16.48 4.87 -7.19
N TYR A 115 -16.55 6.05 -6.57
CA TYR A 115 -15.51 7.05 -6.71
C TYR A 115 -14.20 6.63 -6.04
N ARG A 116 -14.27 5.96 -4.87
CA ARG A 116 -13.08 5.38 -4.22
C ARG A 116 -12.37 4.39 -5.15
N LEU A 117 -13.12 3.50 -5.81
CA LEU A 117 -12.57 2.56 -6.77
C LEU A 117 -11.95 3.28 -7.99
N GLN A 118 -12.60 4.35 -8.49
CA GLN A 118 -12.06 5.17 -9.56
C GLN A 118 -10.72 5.83 -9.16
N TYR A 119 -10.60 6.36 -7.95
CA TYR A 119 -9.36 6.95 -7.46
C TYR A 119 -8.25 5.90 -7.29
N LEU A 120 -8.59 4.72 -6.77
CA LEU A 120 -7.65 3.60 -6.70
C LEU A 120 -7.19 3.17 -8.10
N LYS A 121 -8.10 3.16 -9.09
CA LYS A 121 -7.77 2.90 -10.49
C LYS A 121 -6.80 3.94 -11.04
N ASN A 122 -7.02 5.23 -10.79
CA ASN A 122 -6.12 6.30 -11.27
C ASN A 122 -4.69 6.10 -10.74
N ILE A 123 -4.53 5.78 -9.45
CA ILE A 123 -3.22 5.50 -8.84
C ILE A 123 -2.61 4.23 -9.47
N THR A 124 -3.40 3.17 -9.60
CA THR A 124 -2.97 1.90 -10.22
C THR A 124 -2.48 2.12 -11.66
N ASP A 125 -3.20 2.93 -12.43
CA ASP A 125 -2.82 3.29 -13.80
C ASP A 125 -1.54 4.12 -13.80
N LEU A 126 -1.42 5.14 -12.94
CA LEU A 126 -0.20 5.96 -12.84
C LEU A 126 1.04 5.09 -12.53
N LEU A 127 0.93 4.18 -11.56
CA LEU A 127 2.01 3.27 -11.21
C LEU A 127 2.32 2.28 -12.35
N SER A 128 1.30 1.77 -13.06
CA SER A 128 1.49 0.90 -14.22
C SER A 128 2.24 1.60 -15.36
N HIS A 129 1.96 2.89 -15.61
CA HIS A 129 2.69 3.69 -16.60
C HIS A 129 4.10 4.10 -16.13
N THR A 130 4.33 4.07 -14.82
CA THR A 130 5.63 4.37 -14.19
C THR A 130 6.55 3.17 -14.27
N PHE A 131 6.02 1.97 -13.99
CA PHE A 131 6.77 0.72 -13.89
C PHE A 131 6.38 -0.25 -15.01
N THR A 132 6.85 0.02 -16.22
CA THR A 132 6.47 -0.77 -17.41
C THR A 132 7.22 -2.09 -17.55
N GLY A 133 8.33 -2.28 -16.82
CA GLY A 133 9.16 -3.49 -16.88
C GLY A 133 9.30 -4.23 -15.55
N GLN A 134 8.81 -3.64 -14.45
CA GLN A 134 8.92 -4.19 -13.10
C GLN A 134 7.57 -4.76 -12.65
N PHE A 135 7.62 -5.83 -11.86
CA PHE A 135 6.43 -6.31 -11.16
C PHE A 135 6.14 -5.42 -9.95
N VAL A 136 4.87 -5.01 -9.82
CA VAL A 136 4.37 -4.29 -8.64
C VAL A 136 3.65 -5.30 -7.75
N PHE A 137 4.02 -5.33 -6.47
CA PHE A 137 3.42 -6.22 -5.47
C PHE A 137 2.60 -5.38 -4.48
N PRO A 138 1.29 -5.19 -4.76
CA PRO A 138 0.41 -4.42 -3.90
C PRO A 138 -0.06 -5.20 -2.65
N VAL A 139 -0.33 -4.45 -1.58
CA VAL A 139 -0.98 -4.90 -0.34
C VAL A 139 -2.09 -3.91 -0.02
N LEU A 140 -3.14 -4.36 0.67
CA LEU A 140 -4.21 -3.48 1.13
C LEU A 140 -3.78 -2.73 2.40
N GLY A 141 -3.92 -1.41 2.40
CA GLY A 141 -3.83 -0.59 3.60
C GLY A 141 -5.18 -0.49 4.32
N HIS A 142 -5.18 0.18 5.47
CA HIS A 142 -6.38 0.34 6.28
C HIS A 142 -7.38 1.35 5.67
N GLU A 143 -6.89 2.39 4.99
CA GLU A 143 -7.74 3.35 4.27
C GLU A 143 -8.28 2.78 2.95
N ASP A 144 -7.80 1.61 2.51
CA ASP A 144 -8.35 0.89 1.36
C ASP A 144 -9.53 -0.04 1.75
N ILE A 145 -9.81 -0.18 3.05
CA ILE A 145 -10.92 -0.99 3.58
C ILE A 145 -12.27 -0.47 3.04
N GLY A 146 -13.22 -1.38 2.87
CA GLY A 146 -14.57 -1.10 2.40
C GLY A 146 -14.73 -1.13 0.87
N LEU A 147 -13.64 -1.35 0.13
CA LEU A 147 -13.67 -1.68 -1.30
C LEU A 147 -13.78 -3.20 -1.49
N ASN A 148 -14.55 -3.64 -2.49
CA ASN A 148 -14.70 -5.05 -2.81
C ASN A 148 -13.40 -5.68 -3.35
N TYR A 149 -12.94 -6.79 -2.77
CA TYR A 149 -11.71 -7.47 -3.21
C TYR A 149 -11.72 -7.87 -4.68
N SER A 150 -12.86 -8.27 -5.25
CA SER A 150 -12.93 -8.65 -6.67
C SER A 150 -12.73 -7.47 -7.60
N GLN A 151 -13.24 -6.29 -7.23
CA GLN A 151 -13.01 -5.07 -8.01
C GLN A 151 -11.53 -4.66 -7.96
N ILE A 152 -10.90 -4.70 -6.78
CA ILE A 152 -9.47 -4.42 -6.62
C ILE A 152 -8.62 -5.44 -7.40
N ALA A 153 -8.97 -6.73 -7.34
CA ALA A 153 -8.28 -7.79 -8.06
C ALA A 153 -8.28 -7.55 -9.57
N ASN A 154 -9.37 -6.99 -10.11
CA ASN A 154 -9.45 -6.66 -11.52
C ASN A 154 -8.51 -5.51 -11.89
N LEU A 155 -8.38 -4.49 -11.04
CA LEU A 155 -7.40 -3.41 -11.23
C LEU A 155 -5.96 -3.92 -11.20
N TRP A 156 -5.65 -4.88 -10.32
CA TRP A 156 -4.29 -5.43 -10.15
C TRP A 156 -3.98 -6.65 -11.02
N SER A 157 -4.90 -7.03 -11.92
CA SER A 157 -4.77 -8.23 -12.75
C SER A 157 -3.57 -8.21 -13.71
N ASN A 158 -3.09 -7.03 -14.08
CA ASN A 158 -1.87 -6.88 -14.90
C ASN A 158 -0.58 -7.12 -14.11
N TRP A 159 -0.62 -7.11 -12.78
CA TRP A 159 0.54 -7.27 -11.91
C TRP A 159 0.60 -8.64 -11.24
N LEU A 160 -0.57 -9.20 -10.92
CA LEU A 160 -0.68 -10.44 -10.14
C LEU A 160 -1.03 -11.63 -11.06
N PRO A 161 -0.33 -12.78 -10.90
CA PRO A 161 -0.72 -13.99 -11.62
C PRO A 161 -2.07 -14.52 -11.13
N ASP A 162 -2.74 -15.32 -11.96
CA ASP A 162 -4.07 -15.88 -11.66
C ASP A 162 -4.16 -16.57 -10.30
N GLU A 163 -3.13 -17.36 -9.94
CA GLU A 163 -3.05 -18.05 -8.65
C GLU A 163 -3.10 -17.07 -7.45
N ALA A 164 -2.43 -15.92 -7.57
CA ALA A 164 -2.45 -14.88 -6.55
C ALA A 164 -3.78 -14.13 -6.52
N LEU A 165 -4.37 -13.87 -7.70
CA LEU A 165 -5.68 -13.24 -7.81
C LEU A 165 -6.79 -14.08 -7.17
N VAL A 166 -6.73 -15.42 -7.26
CA VAL A 166 -7.71 -16.31 -6.61
C VAL A 166 -7.70 -16.10 -5.10
N THR A 167 -6.54 -16.23 -4.43
CA THR A 167 -6.47 -16.07 -2.96
C THR A 167 -6.77 -14.65 -2.52
N PHE A 168 -6.37 -13.66 -3.33
CA PHE A 168 -6.64 -12.25 -3.06
C PHE A 168 -8.15 -11.93 -3.11
N ARG A 169 -8.88 -12.42 -4.13
CA ARG A 169 -10.34 -12.21 -4.21
C ARG A 169 -11.09 -12.78 -3.00
N GLU A 170 -10.62 -13.91 -2.49
CA GLU A 170 -11.24 -14.56 -1.34
C GLU A 170 -10.90 -13.87 -0.01
N ASN A 171 -9.64 -13.50 0.21
CA ASN A 171 -9.15 -13.16 1.55
C ASN A 171 -8.31 -11.87 1.63
N GLY A 172 -8.00 -11.23 0.50
CA GLY A 172 -7.19 -10.01 0.42
C GLY A 172 -5.68 -10.22 0.64
N TYR A 173 -5.22 -11.47 0.75
CA TYR A 173 -3.80 -11.84 0.85
C TYR A 173 -3.41 -12.83 -0.27
N TYR A 174 -2.11 -12.93 -0.58
CA TYR A 174 -1.63 -13.81 -1.64
C TYR A 174 -0.13 -14.11 -1.52
N THR A 175 0.36 -15.03 -2.35
CA THR A 175 1.79 -15.28 -2.50
C THR A 175 2.19 -15.34 -3.98
N ILE A 176 3.42 -14.93 -4.28
CA ILE A 176 4.02 -15.06 -5.61
C ILE A 176 5.39 -15.71 -5.47
N GLU A 177 5.62 -16.76 -6.24
CA GLU A 177 6.88 -17.48 -6.30
C GLU A 177 7.71 -17.02 -7.50
N GLN A 178 8.85 -16.37 -7.24
CA GLN A 178 9.80 -15.94 -8.27
C GLN A 178 10.84 -17.04 -8.51
N ARG A 179 10.49 -17.97 -9.41
CA ARG A 179 11.25 -19.21 -9.65
C ARG A 179 12.67 -18.95 -10.14
N SER A 180 12.84 -18.01 -11.07
CA SER A 180 14.15 -17.66 -11.65
C SER A 180 15.11 -17.02 -10.65
N LYS A 181 14.58 -16.40 -9.59
CA LYS A 181 15.35 -15.67 -8.57
C LYS A 181 15.40 -16.37 -7.22
N ASN A 182 14.74 -17.53 -7.11
CA ASN A 182 14.67 -18.35 -5.91
C ASN A 182 14.18 -17.60 -4.64
N TYR A 183 13.21 -16.69 -4.79
CA TYR A 183 12.51 -16.08 -3.65
C TYR A 183 11.00 -16.26 -3.74
N GLN A 184 10.31 -15.89 -2.67
CA GLN A 184 8.86 -15.92 -2.57
C GLN A 184 8.38 -14.68 -1.84
N ILE A 185 7.40 -14.00 -2.44
CA ILE A 185 6.71 -12.86 -1.84
C ILE A 185 5.44 -13.38 -1.18
N ILE A 186 5.19 -12.91 0.04
CA ILE A 186 3.99 -13.21 0.80
C ILE A 186 3.37 -11.87 1.17
N SER A 187 2.24 -11.56 0.54
CA SER A 187 1.42 -10.39 0.86
C SER A 187 0.41 -10.78 1.91
N LEU A 188 0.39 -10.06 3.03
CA LEU A 188 -0.51 -10.30 4.15
C LEU A 188 -1.61 -9.25 4.18
N ASN A 189 -2.84 -9.64 4.50
CA ASN A 189 -3.94 -8.73 4.80
C ASN A 189 -4.04 -8.48 6.32
N THR A 190 -3.21 -7.60 6.84
CA THR A 190 -3.21 -7.26 8.28
C THR A 190 -4.49 -6.56 8.73
N ASN A 191 -5.29 -6.04 7.79
CA ASN A 191 -6.59 -5.45 8.09
C ASN A 191 -7.58 -6.46 8.67
N LEU A 192 -7.37 -7.77 8.50
CA LEU A 192 -8.25 -8.80 9.05
C LEU A 192 -8.35 -8.73 10.59
N TRP A 193 -7.30 -8.30 11.28
CA TRP A 193 -7.31 -8.07 12.73
C TRP A 193 -7.95 -6.74 13.13
N LEU A 194 -8.09 -5.79 12.21
CA LEU A 194 -8.89 -4.58 12.41
C LEU A 194 -10.37 -4.86 12.13
N ALA A 195 -10.67 -5.49 10.99
CA ALA A 195 -12.01 -5.79 10.51
C ALA A 195 -12.76 -6.79 11.39
N ALA A 196 -12.06 -7.79 11.95
CA ALA A 196 -12.65 -8.69 12.95
C ALA A 196 -13.22 -7.92 14.16
N ASN A 197 -12.64 -6.75 14.48
CA ASN A 197 -13.12 -5.88 15.55
C ASN A 197 -14.20 -4.88 15.09
N THR A 198 -14.33 -4.60 13.79
CA THR A 198 -15.27 -3.60 13.24
C THR A 198 -16.46 -4.19 12.48
N GLY A 199 -16.46 -5.49 12.16
CA GLY A 199 -17.53 -6.19 11.46
C GLY A 199 -17.65 -5.86 9.96
N ILE A 200 -16.63 -5.26 9.36
CA ILE A 200 -16.60 -4.94 7.93
C ILE A 200 -16.19 -6.17 7.11
N ASP A 201 -16.97 -6.54 6.09
CA ASP A 201 -16.66 -7.64 5.17
C ASP A 201 -16.40 -7.13 3.74
N ASN A 202 -15.13 -6.94 3.38
CA ASN A 202 -14.71 -6.49 2.05
C ASN A 202 -14.90 -7.54 0.94
N ARG A 203 -15.35 -8.76 1.25
CA ARG A 203 -15.72 -9.75 0.22
C ARG A 203 -17.04 -9.38 -0.45
N MET A 204 -17.86 -8.58 0.22
CA MET A 204 -19.14 -8.07 -0.26
C MET A 204 -19.06 -6.56 -0.48
N PRO A 205 -19.82 -5.99 -1.44
CA PRO A 205 -19.97 -4.53 -1.55
C PRO A 205 -20.54 -3.96 -0.24
N SER A 206 -20.11 -2.76 0.12
CA SER A 206 -20.56 -2.09 1.34
C SER A 206 -22.05 -1.75 1.24
N GLN A 207 -22.94 -2.54 1.86
CA GLN A 207 -24.34 -2.17 2.05
C GLN A 207 -24.50 -1.16 3.20
N ARG A 208 -23.88 0.02 3.10
CA ARG A 208 -24.32 1.19 3.89
C ARG A 208 -25.21 2.07 3.02
N ALA A 209 -26.46 1.65 2.91
CA ALA A 209 -27.54 2.53 2.52
C ALA A 209 -27.71 3.64 3.58
N VAL A 210 -27.74 4.88 3.10
CA VAL A 210 -28.35 6.08 3.68
C VAL A 210 -29.10 5.84 5.00
N GLY A 211 -28.60 6.38 6.13
CA GLY A 211 -29.42 6.51 7.34
C GLY A 211 -28.80 6.17 8.69
N SER A 212 -27.51 5.85 8.78
CA SER A 212 -26.85 5.66 10.07
C SER A 212 -25.56 6.47 10.11
N SER A 213 -25.64 7.63 10.77
CA SER A 213 -24.52 8.44 11.22
C SER A 213 -23.78 7.73 12.37
N ALA A 214 -23.43 6.46 12.19
CA ALA A 214 -22.39 5.82 12.98
C ALA A 214 -21.07 6.18 12.32
N SER A 215 -20.52 7.32 12.75
CA SER A 215 -19.08 7.57 12.70
C SER A 215 -18.40 6.29 13.12
N VAL A 216 -17.74 5.60 12.18
CA VAL A 216 -16.77 4.57 12.55
C VAL A 216 -15.59 5.36 13.07
N THR A 217 -15.71 5.81 14.32
CA THR A 217 -14.57 6.18 15.13
C THR A 217 -13.79 4.87 15.21
N LEU A 218 -12.72 4.78 14.42
CA LEU A 218 -11.63 3.85 14.68
C LEU A 218 -11.00 4.34 16.00
N ALA A 219 -11.72 4.17 17.11
CA ALA A 219 -11.11 4.19 18.41
C ALA A 219 -9.97 3.19 18.29
N ALA A 220 -8.74 3.63 18.55
CA ALA A 220 -7.54 2.80 18.52
C ALA A 220 -7.92 1.44 19.09
N ALA A 221 -8.04 0.45 18.19
CA ALA A 221 -8.59 -0.83 18.57
C ALA A 221 -7.65 -1.35 19.65
N SER A 222 -8.14 -1.45 20.89
CA SER A 222 -7.40 -2.11 21.96
C SER A 222 -6.97 -3.47 21.38
N PRO A 223 -5.70 -3.87 21.52
CA PRO A 223 -5.25 -5.14 20.98
C PRO A 223 -6.02 -6.25 21.68
N VAL A 224 -7.07 -6.74 21.02
CA VAL A 224 -7.77 -7.93 21.46
C VAL A 224 -6.84 -9.08 21.09
N ILE A 225 -6.24 -9.69 22.12
CA ILE A 225 -5.58 -10.99 22.03
C ILE A 225 -6.71 -12.00 21.79
N SER A 226 -7.22 -12.06 20.57
CA SER A 226 -8.02 -13.21 20.16
C SER A 226 -7.06 -14.21 19.54
N ASP A 227 -7.08 -15.46 20.01
CA ASP A 227 -6.49 -16.61 19.29
C ASP A 227 -7.18 -16.88 17.93
N ALA A 228 -8.00 -15.94 17.44
CA ALA A 228 -8.67 -16.03 16.17
C ALA A 228 -7.67 -15.92 15.02
N ASP A 229 -7.83 -16.83 14.06
CA ASP A 229 -7.14 -16.81 12.78
C ASP A 229 -8.11 -16.32 11.69
N PRO A 230 -8.35 -14.99 11.59
CA PRO A 230 -9.33 -14.47 10.66
C PRO A 230 -8.95 -14.83 9.22
N ALA A 231 -9.94 -15.29 8.46
CA ALA A 231 -9.77 -15.84 7.11
C ALA A 231 -8.71 -16.97 7.01
N ASN A 232 -8.35 -17.64 8.11
CA ASN A 232 -7.36 -18.73 8.15
C ASN A 232 -5.94 -18.28 7.68
N GLN A 233 -5.63 -16.99 7.83
CA GLN A 233 -4.40 -16.41 7.32
C GLN A 233 -3.13 -16.91 8.04
N TRP A 234 -3.14 -17.07 9.37
CA TRP A 234 -2.00 -17.60 10.13
C TRP A 234 -1.70 -19.04 9.77
N HIS A 235 -2.72 -19.88 9.66
CA HIS A 235 -2.56 -21.25 9.20
C HIS A 235 -2.03 -21.31 7.76
N TRP A 236 -2.59 -20.48 6.87
CA TRP A 236 -2.12 -20.35 5.48
C TRP A 236 -0.66 -19.87 5.41
N PHE A 237 -0.29 -18.87 6.22
CA PHE A 237 1.05 -18.31 6.27
C PHE A 237 2.06 -19.34 6.76
N GLY A 238 1.76 -20.05 7.86
CA GLY A 238 2.60 -21.14 8.37
C GLY A 238 2.79 -22.27 7.36
N SER A 239 1.72 -22.65 6.65
CA SER A 239 1.78 -23.63 5.56
C SER A 239 2.66 -23.15 4.40
N THR A 240 2.58 -21.88 4.04
CA THR A 240 3.36 -21.25 2.97
C THR A 240 4.85 -21.23 3.33
N LEU A 241 5.20 -20.80 4.55
CA LEU A 241 6.59 -20.81 5.04
C LEU A 241 7.17 -22.23 5.11
N ASN A 242 6.39 -23.22 5.55
CA ASN A 242 6.83 -24.61 5.59
C ASN A 242 7.11 -25.18 4.19
N LYS A 243 6.28 -24.84 3.19
CA LYS A 243 6.53 -25.19 1.79
C LYS A 243 7.79 -24.51 1.25
N ALA A 244 7.98 -23.22 1.54
CA ALA A 244 9.17 -22.46 1.14
C ALA A 244 10.47 -23.06 1.74
N ARG A 245 10.45 -23.42 3.02
CA ARG A 245 11.57 -24.07 3.71
C ARG A 245 11.91 -25.43 3.09
N LYS A 246 10.91 -26.26 2.78
CA LYS A 246 11.11 -27.55 2.09
C LYS A 246 11.72 -27.39 0.69
N LYS A 247 11.47 -26.26 0.02
CA LYS A 247 12.05 -25.90 -1.28
C LYS A 247 13.44 -25.23 -1.17
N GLY A 248 13.98 -25.05 0.04
CA GLY A 248 15.29 -24.40 0.24
C GLY A 248 15.29 -22.88 0.03
N LYS A 249 14.13 -22.22 0.08
CA LYS A 249 14.01 -20.76 -0.12
C LYS A 249 14.24 -19.92 1.12
N ILE A 250 14.30 -20.56 2.28
CA ILE A 250 14.52 -19.93 3.58
C ILE A 250 15.69 -20.67 4.21
N SER A 251 16.82 -19.99 4.42
CA SER A 251 17.94 -20.55 5.19
C SER A 251 17.50 -20.75 6.64
N ARG A 252 17.94 -21.83 7.27
CA ARG A 252 17.71 -22.08 8.70
C ARG A 252 18.37 -21.01 9.56
#